data_AF-A0A4P6XLI7-F1
#
_entry.id   AF-A0A4P6XLI7-F1
#
_cell.length_a   1.000
_cell.length_b   1.000
_cell.length_c   1.000
_cell.angle_alpha   90.00
_cell.angle_beta   90.00
_cell.angle_gamma   90.00
#
_symmetry.space_group_name_H-M   'P 1'
#
loop_
_entity.id
_entity.type
_entity.pdbx_description
1 polymer ?
#
loop_
_entity_poly.entity_id
_entity_poly.type
_entity_poly.pdbx_seq_one_letter_code
_entity_poly.pdbx_strand_id
1 'polypeptide(L)'
;MTVPYSVQVVQRAAWGRALNLAPKTILVNSTHSSIMGLKNMFSGQDTKLVPSEPEITEYAPALPEDLNYIPVLPEPVKYDPVAPPSYPAMEMQEIILTKGLTGMSTRAFASENSMRLYKEYTKLLKKHQDFPRAKQNQNNSIGMPLIVSKRAMNLGLGDSTFLKFFECAPAPEAADRLYDKVDNRPIGEALKRKFIGYDRYRLHIKGVETVVIAHTRLPIVDLQINNERFRFVKAVTPLMNPDHFVYELYLLSPEQKSLVDDMGSSLKVTKSNSLLGGQLHNFFPLKLGPSDRSKYVSLHKVGVFEYHRSWEMFKQMKKCLVFSMYTFAAGNPDSNNAVEFRTLIFVAVTLILQSHEDDLQGGRAAVN
;
A
#
# COMPACT_ATOMS: atom_id res chain seq x y z
N MET A 1 -20.06 62.57 0.67
CA MET A 1 -20.62 61.84 1.83
C MET A 1 -19.74 60.63 2.08
N THR A 2 -19.58 60.21 3.35
CA THR A 2 -18.98 58.93 3.81
C THR A 2 -17.63 58.49 3.20
N VAL A 3 -16.56 58.77 3.93
CA VAL A 3 -15.33 57.95 4.05
C VAL A 3 -15.57 56.86 5.13
N PRO A 4 -14.69 55.87 5.39
CA PRO A 4 -13.52 55.35 4.65
C PRO A 4 -13.69 53.81 4.41
N TYR A 5 -12.71 52.88 4.29
CA TYR A 5 -11.23 52.81 4.28
C TYR A 5 -10.82 51.53 3.50
N SER A 6 -9.61 51.49 2.90
CA SER A 6 -8.81 50.24 2.88
C SER A 6 -7.30 50.56 2.88
N VAL A 7 -6.58 49.97 3.83
CA VAL A 7 -5.15 50.19 4.05
C VAL A 7 -4.40 48.93 3.63
N GLN A 8 -3.38 49.06 2.78
CA GLN A 8 -2.39 48.00 2.57
C GLN A 8 -1.37 48.03 3.72
N VAL A 9 -1.11 46.88 4.36
CA VAL A 9 0.19 46.61 4.99
C VAL A 9 0.61 45.18 4.70
N VAL A 10 1.80 45.05 4.09
CA VAL A 10 2.55 43.81 3.97
C VAL A 10 3.23 43.50 5.29
N GLN A 11 3.11 42.27 5.80
CA GLN A 11 4.06 41.75 6.79
C GLN A 11 4.58 40.35 6.43
N ARG A 12 5.89 40.29 6.21
CA ARG A 12 6.69 39.06 6.24
C ARG A 12 7.08 38.76 7.68
N ALA A 13 7.03 37.49 8.08
CA ALA A 13 7.84 36.93 9.17
C ALA A 13 8.45 35.62 8.65
N ALA A 14 9.76 35.51 8.42
CA ALA A 14 10.84 35.54 9.41
C ALA A 14 10.80 34.32 10.36
N TRP A 15 11.30 33.18 9.89
CA TRP A 15 11.55 32.01 10.73
C TRP A 15 13.00 32.05 11.23
N GLY A 16 13.17 32.28 12.53
CA GLY A 16 14.46 32.36 13.20
C GLY A 16 15.09 30.99 13.46
N ARG A 17 16.42 30.93 13.43
CA ARG A 17 17.19 29.78 13.93
C ARG A 17 17.20 29.83 15.46
N ALA A 18 16.94 28.71 16.12
CA ALA A 18 17.25 28.50 17.53
C ALA A 18 18.24 27.33 17.68
N LEU A 19 19.23 27.50 18.54
CA LEU A 19 20.37 26.60 18.71
C LEU A 19 20.12 25.54 19.77
N ASN A 20 20.86 24.44 19.62
CA ASN A 20 21.15 23.39 20.59
C ASN A 20 21.01 23.77 22.07
N LEU A 21 20.26 22.97 22.84
CA LEU A 21 20.60 22.60 24.22
C LEU A 21 20.07 21.18 24.49
N ALA A 22 20.96 20.26 24.83
CA ALA A 22 20.62 18.87 25.17
C ALA A 22 20.59 18.67 26.70
N PRO A 23 19.65 17.89 27.26
CA PRO A 23 19.75 17.36 28.61
C PRO A 23 20.41 15.97 28.62
N LYS A 24 21.22 15.72 29.66
CA LYS A 24 21.99 14.49 29.88
C LYS A 24 21.07 13.26 30.10
N THR A 25 21.43 12.14 29.49
CA THR A 25 20.92 10.82 29.86
C THR A 25 21.51 10.41 31.22
N ILE A 26 20.66 10.07 32.20
CA ILE A 26 21.09 9.42 33.44
C ILE A 26 21.02 7.91 33.24
N LEU A 27 22.16 7.25 33.36
CA LEU A 27 22.26 5.79 33.46
C LEU A 27 21.84 5.34 34.86
N VAL A 28 20.85 4.46 34.95
CA VAL A 28 20.58 3.67 36.15
C VAL A 28 20.81 2.20 35.79
N ASN A 29 21.94 1.65 36.25
CA ASN A 29 22.17 0.21 36.26
C ASN A 29 21.34 -0.41 37.40
N SER A 30 20.60 -1.48 37.12
CA SER A 30 20.23 -2.46 38.15
C SER A 30 20.60 -3.86 37.68
N THR A 31 21.80 -4.28 38.08
CA THR A 31 22.15 -5.70 38.16
C THR A 31 21.26 -6.38 39.20
N HIS A 32 20.61 -7.48 38.84
CA HIS A 32 20.36 -8.54 39.82
C HIS A 32 20.51 -9.91 39.19
N SER A 33 21.15 -10.80 39.94
CA SER A 33 21.66 -12.08 39.50
C SER A 33 20.87 -13.23 40.10
N SER A 34 20.84 -14.35 39.36
CA SER A 34 20.84 -15.74 39.86
C SER A 34 19.64 -16.22 40.70
N ILE A 35 19.11 -17.41 40.37
CA ILE A 35 19.25 -18.65 41.17
C ILE A 35 18.40 -19.78 40.55
N MET A 36 18.91 -21.01 40.70
CA MET A 36 18.30 -22.36 40.60
C MET A 36 16.80 -22.47 40.25
N GLY A 37 16.34 -23.42 39.43
CA GLY A 37 16.91 -24.74 39.16
C GLY A 37 16.17 -25.80 39.98
N LEU A 38 15.23 -26.52 39.36
CA LEU A 38 14.53 -27.68 39.95
C LEU A 38 14.29 -28.77 38.90
N LYS A 39 14.83 -29.96 39.17
CA LYS A 39 14.43 -31.23 38.56
C LYS A 39 13.34 -31.86 39.42
N ASN A 40 12.43 -32.62 38.80
CA ASN A 40 11.79 -33.87 39.26
C ASN A 40 10.86 -34.31 38.10
N MET A 41 10.93 -35.49 37.47
CA MET A 41 10.89 -36.89 37.99
C MET A 41 9.58 -37.29 38.67
N PHE A 42 8.62 -37.74 37.85
CA PHE A 42 7.63 -38.82 38.08
C PHE A 42 7.29 -39.37 36.67
N SER A 43 7.35 -40.65 36.29
CA SER A 43 7.28 -41.98 36.94
C SER A 43 5.87 -42.52 37.22
N GLY A 44 5.38 -43.40 36.33
CA GLY A 44 4.25 -44.34 36.55
C GLY A 44 2.85 -43.70 36.45
N GLN A 45 1.81 -44.33 35.90
CA GLN A 45 1.54 -45.76 35.68
C GLN A 45 0.57 -45.98 34.51
N ASP A 46 0.56 -47.20 33.97
CA ASP A 46 -0.46 -47.66 33.02
C ASP A 46 -1.85 -47.81 33.67
N THR A 47 -2.88 -47.32 32.99
CA THR A 47 -4.24 -47.85 33.10
C THR A 47 -4.84 -48.01 31.72
N LYS A 48 -4.94 -49.27 31.26
CA LYS A 48 -5.74 -49.64 30.09
C LYS A 48 -7.21 -49.39 30.41
N LEU A 49 -7.87 -48.54 29.64
CA LEU A 49 -9.33 -48.54 29.49
C LEU A 49 -9.65 -48.96 28.07
N VAL A 50 -10.41 -50.04 27.95
CA VAL A 50 -10.97 -50.54 26.68
C VAL A 50 -12.31 -49.82 26.49
N PRO A 51 -12.48 -48.98 25.46
CA PRO A 51 -13.80 -48.53 25.05
C PRO A 51 -14.47 -49.66 24.26
N SER A 52 -15.60 -50.16 24.76
CA SER A 52 -16.49 -51.02 23.98
C SER A 52 -17.11 -50.22 22.84
N GLU A 53 -16.96 -50.69 21.59
CA GLU A 53 -17.62 -50.09 20.43
C GLU A 53 -19.15 -50.11 20.59
N PRO A 54 -19.85 -49.00 20.31
CA PRO A 54 -21.28 -49.04 20.06
C PRO A 54 -21.52 -49.60 18.64
N GLU A 55 -22.35 -50.62 18.55
CA GLU A 55 -22.77 -51.25 17.30
C GLU A 55 -23.61 -50.27 16.46
N ILE A 56 -23.01 -49.66 15.44
CA ILE A 56 -23.70 -48.77 14.51
C ILE A 56 -24.43 -49.62 13.47
N THR A 57 -25.75 -49.70 13.58
CA THR A 57 -26.60 -50.33 12.57
C THR A 57 -26.64 -49.44 11.33
N GLU A 58 -26.00 -49.91 10.26
CA GLU A 58 -25.85 -49.19 9.00
C GLU A 58 -27.17 -49.18 8.21
N TYR A 59 -28.04 -48.20 8.49
CA TYR A 59 -29.19 -47.91 7.64
C TYR A 59 -28.70 -47.22 6.35
N ALA A 60 -28.54 -48.00 5.29
CA ALA A 60 -28.39 -47.47 3.93
C ALA A 60 -29.76 -46.97 3.40
N PRO A 61 -29.98 -45.65 3.23
CA PRO A 61 -31.13 -45.18 2.49
C PRO A 61 -30.95 -45.53 1.01
N ALA A 62 -31.97 -46.14 0.40
CA ALA A 62 -31.97 -46.41 -1.03
C ALA A 62 -31.84 -45.09 -1.81
N LEU A 63 -30.79 -44.96 -2.62
CA LEU A 63 -30.64 -43.87 -3.57
C LEU A 63 -31.74 -43.99 -4.64
N PRO A 64 -32.54 -42.93 -4.88
CA PRO A 64 -33.43 -42.92 -6.03
C PRO A 64 -32.60 -42.82 -7.32
N GLU A 65 -32.63 -43.89 -8.12
CA GLU A 65 -32.26 -43.84 -9.53
C GLU A 65 -33.30 -43.01 -10.29
N ASP A 66 -33.12 -41.70 -10.31
CA ASP A 66 -33.26 -40.85 -11.50
C ASP A 66 -33.23 -39.38 -11.11
N LEU A 67 -32.27 -38.64 -11.69
CA LEU A 67 -32.44 -37.29 -12.21
C LEU A 67 -31.12 -36.86 -12.86
N ASN A 68 -31.11 -36.77 -14.18
CA ASN A 68 -30.01 -36.16 -14.95
C ASN A 68 -29.94 -34.66 -14.69
N TYR A 69 -29.43 -34.28 -13.51
CA TYR A 69 -29.18 -32.88 -13.16
C TYR A 69 -27.86 -32.45 -13.77
N ILE A 70 -27.91 -31.93 -14.99
CA ILE A 70 -26.80 -31.15 -15.54
C ILE A 70 -26.78 -29.82 -14.77
N PRO A 71 -25.76 -29.53 -13.93
CA PRO A 71 -25.68 -28.24 -13.26
C PRO A 71 -25.43 -27.17 -14.33
N VAL A 72 -26.47 -26.41 -14.65
CA VAL A 72 -26.35 -25.22 -15.50
C VAL A 72 -25.49 -24.22 -14.74
N LEU A 73 -24.20 -24.17 -15.09
CA LEU A 73 -23.26 -23.22 -14.51
C LEU A 73 -23.75 -21.81 -14.88
N PRO A 74 -24.15 -20.97 -13.91
CA PRO A 74 -24.66 -19.65 -14.23
C PRO A 74 -23.58 -18.84 -14.93
N GLU A 75 -23.92 -18.22 -16.06
CA GLU A 75 -22.98 -17.40 -16.81
C GLU A 75 -22.39 -16.31 -15.90
N PRO A 76 -21.08 -16.00 -16.02
CA PRO A 76 -20.46 -14.95 -15.22
C PRO A 76 -21.13 -13.61 -15.53
N VAL A 77 -21.91 -13.12 -14.57
CA VAL A 77 -22.62 -11.83 -14.67
C VAL A 77 -21.61 -10.74 -15.02
N LYS A 78 -21.70 -10.22 -16.26
CA LYS A 78 -20.95 -9.03 -16.67
C LYS A 78 -21.44 -7.86 -15.82
N TYR A 79 -20.63 -7.51 -14.82
CA TYR A 79 -20.80 -6.31 -14.02
C TYR A 79 -20.29 -5.12 -14.83
N ASP A 80 -21.20 -4.40 -15.49
CA ASP A 80 -20.96 -3.01 -15.82
C ASP A 80 -21.06 -2.20 -14.51
N PRO A 81 -19.99 -1.47 -14.11
CA PRO A 81 -20.03 -0.69 -12.88
C PRO A 81 -20.99 0.48 -13.04
N VAL A 82 -22.19 0.36 -12.48
CA VAL A 82 -23.17 1.44 -12.41
C VAL A 82 -22.60 2.54 -11.52
N ALA A 83 -22.06 3.59 -12.15
CA ALA A 83 -21.61 4.77 -11.45
C ALA A 83 -22.79 5.41 -10.68
N PRO A 84 -22.61 5.84 -9.41
CA PRO A 84 -23.71 6.41 -8.65
C PRO A 84 -24.26 7.67 -9.35
N PRO A 85 -25.60 7.84 -9.42
CA PRO A 85 -26.24 8.90 -10.20
C PRO A 85 -26.06 10.27 -9.52
N SER A 86 -24.90 10.90 -9.75
CA SER A 86 -24.56 12.30 -9.43
C SER A 86 -23.09 12.63 -9.71
N TYR A 87 -22.21 11.65 -9.83
CA TYR A 87 -20.79 11.91 -10.10
C TYR A 87 -20.56 12.40 -11.54
N PRO A 88 -19.65 13.36 -11.76
CA PRO A 88 -19.13 13.66 -13.10
C PRO A 88 -18.57 12.40 -13.76
N ALA A 89 -18.48 12.41 -15.10
CA ALA A 89 -17.82 11.33 -15.83
C ALA A 89 -16.37 11.17 -15.32
N MET A 90 -16.08 10.01 -14.71
CA MET A 90 -14.74 9.67 -14.24
C MET A 90 -13.97 8.95 -15.33
N GLU A 91 -12.69 9.28 -15.48
CA GLU A 91 -11.78 8.60 -16.39
C GLU A 91 -10.83 7.69 -15.62
N MET A 92 -10.46 6.55 -16.23
CA MET A 92 -9.48 5.62 -15.66
C MET A 92 -8.07 6.16 -15.93
N GLN A 93 -7.40 6.61 -14.87
CA GLN A 93 -6.01 7.09 -14.93
C GLN A 93 -5.04 5.96 -14.56
N GLU A 94 -4.01 5.74 -15.38
CA GLU A 94 -2.98 4.72 -15.17
C GLU A 94 -1.64 5.32 -14.73
N ILE A 95 -1.26 5.07 -13.48
CA ILE A 95 0.01 5.51 -12.90
C ILE A 95 1.05 4.40 -13.04
N ILE A 96 2.19 4.71 -13.66
CA ILE A 96 3.26 3.73 -13.91
C ILE A 96 4.34 3.80 -12.84
N LEU A 97 4.55 2.70 -12.11
CA LEU A 97 5.53 2.54 -11.06
C LEU A 97 6.74 1.73 -11.60
N THR A 98 7.95 2.20 -11.31
CA THR A 98 9.20 1.56 -11.78
C THR A 98 10.27 1.52 -10.69
N LYS A 99 10.94 0.37 -10.52
CA LYS A 99 12.10 0.24 -9.64
C LYS A 99 13.33 0.91 -10.26
N GLY A 100 14.10 1.63 -9.45
CA GLY A 100 15.42 2.13 -9.81
C GLY A 100 16.47 1.02 -9.85
N LEU A 101 17.64 1.33 -10.44
CA LEU A 101 18.75 0.37 -10.66
C LEU A 101 19.16 -0.41 -9.40
N THR A 102 19.16 0.23 -8.23
CA THR A 102 19.57 -0.38 -6.96
C THR A 102 18.42 -1.07 -6.20
N GLY A 103 17.19 -1.09 -6.73
CA GLY A 103 15.99 -1.57 -6.04
C GLY A 103 15.50 -0.69 -4.87
N MET A 104 16.40 0.06 -4.23
CA MET A 104 16.15 0.90 -3.05
C MET A 104 15.31 2.16 -3.28
N SER A 105 14.98 2.47 -4.53
CA SER A 105 14.11 3.58 -4.89
C SER A 105 13.10 3.16 -5.94
N THR A 106 11.86 3.61 -5.81
CA THR A 106 10.82 3.43 -6.82
C THR A 106 10.33 4.79 -7.28
N ARG A 107 10.02 4.92 -8.57
CA ARG A 107 9.47 6.13 -9.18
C ARG A 107 8.09 5.82 -9.71
N ALA A 108 7.09 6.61 -9.36
CA ALA A 108 5.81 6.65 -10.06
C ALA A 108 5.82 7.77 -11.12
N PHE A 109 5.05 7.60 -12.19
CA PHE A 109 4.86 8.56 -13.27
C PHE A 109 3.36 8.71 -13.55
N ALA A 110 2.91 9.92 -13.86
CA ALA A 110 1.50 10.22 -14.14
C ALA A 110 0.89 9.40 -15.31
N SER A 111 1.73 8.92 -16.22
CA SER A 111 1.36 8.05 -17.35
C SER A 111 2.56 7.25 -17.88
N GLU A 112 2.32 6.28 -18.77
CA GLU A 112 3.41 5.63 -19.53
C GLU A 112 4.15 6.62 -20.43
N ASN A 113 3.46 7.57 -21.07
CA ASN A 113 4.12 8.55 -21.92
C ASN A 113 5.06 9.45 -21.10
N SER A 114 4.65 9.90 -19.91
CA SER A 114 5.51 10.67 -19.00
C SER A 114 6.75 9.87 -18.56
N MET A 115 6.61 8.57 -18.29
CA MET A 115 7.75 7.67 -18.06
C MET A 115 8.68 7.55 -19.30
N ARG A 116 8.11 7.46 -20.51
CA ARG A 116 8.86 7.37 -21.77
C ARG A 116 9.67 8.65 -22.01
N LEU A 117 9.02 9.81 -21.90
CA LEU A 117 9.65 11.12 -22.04
C LEU A 117 10.77 11.31 -21.01
N TYR A 118 10.59 10.91 -19.75
CA TYR A 118 11.66 10.93 -18.75
C TYR A 118 12.90 10.11 -19.16
N LYS A 119 12.71 8.92 -19.77
CA LYS A 119 13.79 8.05 -20.27
C LYS A 119 14.48 8.57 -21.54
N GLU A 120 13.82 9.45 -22.29
CA GLU A 120 14.40 10.22 -23.39
C GLU A 120 15.21 11.40 -22.83
N TYR A 121 14.57 12.25 -22.02
CA TYR A 121 15.11 13.51 -21.50
C TYR A 121 16.36 13.33 -20.66
N THR A 122 16.43 12.25 -19.87
CA THR A 122 17.63 11.89 -19.07
C THR A 122 18.89 11.58 -19.90
N LYS A 123 18.78 11.48 -21.23
CA LYS A 123 19.91 11.30 -22.16
C LYS A 123 20.27 12.57 -22.93
N LEU A 124 19.45 13.62 -22.86
CA LEU A 124 19.63 14.84 -23.64
C LEU A 124 20.68 15.76 -22.99
N LEU A 125 21.64 16.20 -23.79
CA LEU A 125 22.59 17.24 -23.42
C LEU A 125 22.04 18.63 -23.78
N LYS A 126 22.49 19.69 -23.10
CA LYS A 126 22.12 21.10 -23.38
C LYS A 126 22.22 21.52 -24.86
N LYS A 127 23.17 20.93 -25.60
CA LYS A 127 23.42 21.21 -27.02
C LYS A 127 22.52 20.42 -27.99
N HIS A 128 21.64 19.54 -27.51
CA HIS A 128 20.77 18.72 -28.34
C HIS A 128 19.58 19.54 -28.87
N GLN A 129 19.18 19.34 -30.13
CA GLN A 129 18.10 20.11 -30.77
C GLN A 129 16.77 20.04 -30.02
N ASP A 130 16.45 18.89 -29.42
CA ASP A 130 15.23 18.66 -28.63
C ASP A 130 15.30 19.18 -27.18
N PHE A 131 16.45 19.71 -26.73
CA PHE A 131 16.61 20.19 -25.36
C PHE A 131 15.59 21.30 -24.98
N PRO A 132 15.32 22.32 -25.82
CA PRO A 132 14.31 23.34 -25.51
C PRO A 132 12.90 22.76 -25.34
N ARG A 133 12.51 21.78 -26.19
CA ARG A 133 11.24 21.06 -26.11
C ARG A 133 11.14 20.27 -24.79
N ALA A 134 12.19 19.52 -24.46
CA ALA A 134 12.26 18.77 -23.21
C ALA A 134 12.17 19.69 -21.98
N LYS A 135 12.86 20.84 -22.02
CA LYS A 135 12.83 21.84 -20.94
C LYS A 135 11.44 22.46 -20.77
N GLN A 136 10.78 22.84 -21.86
CA GLN A 136 9.42 23.37 -21.84
C GLN A 136 8.43 22.35 -21.25
N ASN A 137 8.51 21.08 -21.68
CA ASN A 137 7.67 20.02 -21.15
C ASN A 137 7.89 19.79 -19.65
N GLN A 138 9.14 19.74 -19.20
CA GLN A 138 9.44 19.59 -17.77
C GLN A 138 9.00 20.79 -16.94
N ASN A 139 9.11 22.01 -17.45
CA ASN A 139 8.56 23.21 -16.80
C ASN A 139 7.02 23.13 -16.64
N ASN A 140 6.33 22.43 -17.54
CA ASN A 140 4.90 22.12 -17.47
C ASN A 140 4.58 20.82 -16.67
N SER A 141 5.54 20.35 -15.86
CA SER A 141 5.47 19.12 -15.07
C SER A 141 5.32 17.80 -15.86
N ILE A 142 5.72 17.77 -17.15
CA ILE A 142 5.62 16.60 -18.05
C ILE A 142 7.00 15.94 -18.23
N GLY A 143 7.06 14.60 -18.28
CA GLY A 143 8.32 13.88 -18.51
C GLY A 143 9.25 13.88 -17.30
N MET A 144 8.66 13.89 -16.10
CA MET A 144 9.33 13.77 -14.80
C MET A 144 8.57 12.73 -13.95
N PRO A 145 9.20 12.13 -12.93
CA PRO A 145 8.46 11.29 -11.99
C PRO A 145 7.43 12.12 -11.22
N LEU A 146 6.28 11.55 -10.91
CA LEU A 146 5.28 12.14 -10.02
C LEU A 146 5.82 12.18 -8.58
N ILE A 147 6.29 11.04 -8.12
CA ILE A 147 6.79 10.83 -6.77
C ILE A 147 7.89 9.78 -6.79
N VAL A 148 8.94 10.01 -6.02
CA VAL A 148 10.03 9.05 -5.79
C VAL A 148 9.94 8.58 -4.35
N SER A 149 9.77 7.28 -4.13
CA SER A 149 10.00 6.67 -2.82
C SER A 149 11.46 6.19 -2.71
N LYS A 150 12.04 6.35 -1.53
CA LYS A 150 13.31 5.73 -1.15
C LYS A 150 13.08 4.90 0.10
N ARG A 151 13.49 3.63 0.06
CA ARG A 151 13.39 2.72 1.19
C ARG A 151 14.43 3.07 2.26
N ALA A 152 14.00 3.14 3.51
CA ALA A 152 14.88 3.25 4.67
C ALA A 152 15.12 1.86 5.26
N MET A 153 16.33 1.62 5.77
CA MET A 153 16.72 0.35 6.39
C MET A 153 16.88 0.50 7.92
N ASN A 154 16.13 1.42 8.52
CA ASN A 154 16.25 1.76 9.93
C ASN A 154 15.57 0.68 10.77
N LEU A 155 16.36 -0.07 11.54
CA LEU A 155 15.86 -0.90 12.63
C LEU A 155 15.61 -0.02 13.85
N GLY A 156 14.43 -0.13 14.46
CA GLY A 156 14.05 0.68 15.62
C GLY A 156 12.90 0.07 16.40
N LEU A 157 12.84 0.38 17.70
CA LEU A 157 11.75 -0.01 18.59
C LEU A 157 10.61 1.02 18.48
N GLY A 158 9.51 0.66 17.82
CA GLY A 158 8.31 1.50 17.71
C GLY A 158 7.90 1.81 16.27
N ASP A 159 7.59 3.08 16.00
CA ASP A 159 7.35 3.58 14.64
C ASP A 159 8.73 3.85 14.00
N SER A 160 9.06 3.18 12.90
CA SER A 160 10.33 3.35 12.18
C SER A 160 10.10 3.82 10.74
N THR A 161 10.91 4.75 10.22
CA THR A 161 10.82 5.17 8.82
C THR A 161 11.01 3.97 7.89
N PHE A 162 10.01 3.71 7.06
CA PHE A 162 9.98 2.63 6.08
C PHE A 162 10.26 3.15 4.67
N LEU A 163 9.54 4.20 4.26
CA LEU A 163 9.75 4.91 3.00
C LEU A 163 9.89 6.42 3.25
N LYS A 164 10.75 7.09 2.48
CA LYS A 164 10.78 8.56 2.35
C LYS A 164 10.29 8.95 0.97
N PHE A 165 9.44 9.96 0.89
CA PHE A 165 8.79 10.41 -0.35
C PHE A 165 9.31 11.77 -0.79
N PHE A 166 9.56 11.90 -2.09
CA PHE A 166 10.05 13.12 -2.72
C PHE A 166 9.17 13.46 -3.93
N GLU A 167 8.75 14.72 -4.06
CA GLU A 167 8.20 15.23 -5.32
C GLU A 167 9.33 15.66 -6.26
N CYS A 168 9.08 15.57 -7.55
CA CYS A 168 9.99 16.06 -8.59
C CYS A 168 9.47 17.40 -9.07
N ALA A 169 9.95 18.48 -8.47
CA ALA A 169 9.51 19.81 -8.84
C ALA A 169 10.18 20.27 -10.15
N PRO A 170 9.46 21.00 -11.02
CA PRO A 170 10.09 21.71 -12.13
C PRO A 170 11.04 22.78 -11.59
N ALA A 171 12.13 23.03 -12.33
CA ALA A 171 13.11 24.08 -12.06
C ALA A 171 13.18 25.05 -13.27
N PRO A 172 12.14 25.87 -13.52
CA PRO A 172 12.10 26.79 -14.66
C PRO A 172 13.25 27.81 -14.65
N GLU A 173 13.74 28.19 -13.48
CA GLU A 173 14.91 29.05 -13.27
C GLU A 173 16.22 28.45 -13.81
N ALA A 174 16.33 27.13 -13.84
CA ALA A 174 17.53 26.42 -14.28
C ALA A 174 17.52 26.21 -15.81
N ALA A 175 17.61 27.30 -16.57
CA ALA A 175 17.45 27.31 -18.03
C ALA A 175 18.42 26.41 -18.81
N ASP A 176 19.54 26.00 -18.20
CA ASP A 176 20.61 25.23 -18.83
C ASP A 176 20.63 23.73 -18.51
N ARG A 177 19.72 23.25 -17.64
CA ARG A 177 19.58 21.82 -17.31
C ARG A 177 18.12 21.34 -17.31
N LEU A 178 17.96 20.05 -17.60
CA LEU A 178 16.72 19.30 -17.39
C LEU A 178 16.65 18.82 -15.93
N TYR A 179 15.47 18.37 -15.49
CA TYR A 179 15.27 17.80 -14.17
C TYR A 179 16.28 16.69 -13.87
N ASP A 180 16.86 16.75 -12.68
CA ASP A 180 17.78 15.75 -12.17
C ASP A 180 17.47 15.36 -10.71
N LYS A 181 18.38 14.63 -10.06
CA LYS A 181 18.14 14.12 -8.69
C LYS A 181 18.20 15.20 -7.60
N VAL A 182 18.79 16.37 -7.84
CA VAL A 182 18.89 17.47 -6.86
C VAL A 182 17.58 18.26 -6.74
N ASP A 183 16.71 18.19 -7.76
CA ASP A 183 15.38 18.82 -7.76
C ASP A 183 14.33 18.08 -6.91
N ASN A 184 14.69 16.93 -6.34
CA ASN A 184 13.81 16.13 -5.50
C ASN A 184 13.57 16.81 -4.13
N ARG A 185 12.35 17.29 -3.90
CA ARG A 185 11.96 17.94 -2.64
C ARG A 185 11.27 16.92 -1.72
N PRO A 186 11.67 16.77 -0.44
CA PRO A 186 11.00 15.85 0.47
C PRO A 186 9.57 16.34 0.75
N ILE A 187 8.59 15.46 0.57
CA ILE A 187 7.16 15.76 0.80
C ILE A 187 6.55 14.95 1.94
N GLY A 188 7.26 13.94 2.44
CA GLY A 188 6.68 13.00 3.38
C GLY A 188 7.50 11.76 3.68
N GLU A 189 6.97 10.92 4.57
CA GLU A 189 7.48 9.59 4.86
C GLU A 189 6.35 8.64 5.27
N ALA A 190 6.62 7.33 5.21
CA ALA A 190 5.77 6.31 5.82
C ALA A 190 6.53 5.70 7.01
N LEU A 191 5.94 5.76 8.20
CA LEU A 191 6.44 5.10 9.40
C LEU A 191 5.76 3.74 9.56
N LYS A 192 6.52 2.65 9.61
CA LYS A 192 6.04 1.28 9.83
C LYS A 192 6.12 0.91 11.31
N ARG A 193 5.11 0.19 11.81
CA ARG A 193 5.15 -0.51 13.09
C ARG A 193 4.45 -1.86 12.99
N LYS A 194 5.13 -2.92 13.44
CA LYS A 194 4.57 -4.28 13.47
C LYS A 194 3.68 -4.47 14.70
N PHE A 195 2.57 -5.19 14.52
CA PHE A 195 1.68 -5.66 15.57
C PHE A 195 1.38 -7.15 15.37
N ILE A 196 0.75 -7.79 16.36
CA ILE A 196 0.25 -9.16 16.22
C ILE A 196 -0.95 -9.12 15.26
N GLY A 197 -0.83 -9.79 14.10
CA GLY A 197 -1.87 -9.88 13.07
C GLY A 197 -1.83 -8.82 11.97
N TYR A 198 -1.12 -7.70 12.15
CA TYR A 198 -1.05 -6.62 11.14
C TYR A 198 0.25 -5.80 11.21
N ASP A 199 0.62 -5.21 10.08
CA ASP A 199 1.58 -4.11 9.98
C ASP A 199 0.80 -2.79 9.85
N ARG A 200 1.11 -1.81 10.70
CA ARG A 200 0.60 -0.44 10.58
C ARG A 200 1.61 0.43 9.84
N TYR A 201 1.10 1.27 8.94
CA TYR A 201 1.84 2.36 8.34
C TYR A 201 1.14 3.68 8.66
N ARG A 202 1.91 4.67 9.12
CA ARG A 202 1.48 6.08 9.22
C ARG A 202 2.14 6.81 8.07
N LEU A 203 1.34 7.19 7.08
CA LEU A 203 1.78 7.92 5.90
C LEU A 203 1.57 9.41 6.15
N HIS A 204 2.66 10.18 6.17
CA HIS A 204 2.62 11.64 6.24
C HIS A 204 3.03 12.20 4.88
N ILE A 205 2.12 12.88 4.17
CA ILE A 205 2.43 13.57 2.91
C ILE A 205 1.83 14.98 2.93
N LYS A 206 2.65 15.99 2.66
CA LYS A 206 2.28 17.42 2.59
C LYS A 206 1.44 17.89 3.80
N GLY A 207 1.75 17.37 4.99
CA GLY A 207 1.06 17.69 6.25
C GLY A 207 -0.18 16.86 6.55
N VAL A 208 -0.65 16.02 5.63
CA VAL A 208 -1.79 15.11 5.85
C VAL A 208 -1.28 13.76 6.35
N GLU A 209 -1.90 13.26 7.43
CA GLU A 209 -1.69 11.89 7.94
C GLU A 209 -2.74 10.94 7.37
N THR A 210 -2.31 9.77 6.91
CA THR A 210 -3.16 8.66 6.46
C THR A 210 -2.67 7.40 7.13
N VAL A 211 -3.58 6.67 7.79
CA VAL A 211 -3.25 5.37 8.41
C VAL A 211 -3.60 4.26 7.44
N VAL A 212 -2.66 3.34 7.26
CA VAL A 212 -2.82 2.13 6.43
C VAL A 212 -2.53 0.92 7.30
N ILE A 213 -3.45 -0.05 7.33
CA ILE A 213 -3.31 -1.29 8.08
C ILE A 213 -3.25 -2.47 7.12
N ALA A 214 -2.07 -3.07 6.98
CA ALA A 214 -1.87 -4.28 6.18
C ALA A 214 -2.02 -5.52 7.07
N HIS A 215 -3.05 -6.33 6.83
CA HIS A 215 -3.25 -7.54 7.61
C HIS A 215 -2.21 -8.62 7.21
N THR A 216 -1.57 -9.30 8.18
CA THR A 216 -0.47 -10.25 7.86
C THR A 216 -0.95 -11.61 7.36
N ARG A 217 -2.20 -11.98 7.66
CA ARG A 217 -2.85 -13.25 7.27
C ARG A 217 -3.91 -13.09 6.18
N LEU A 218 -4.96 -12.30 6.45
CA LEU A 218 -6.01 -11.97 5.48
C LEU A 218 -5.46 -11.19 4.27
N PRO A 219 -6.05 -11.34 3.07
CA PRO A 219 -5.59 -10.69 1.84
C PRO A 219 -6.06 -9.23 1.76
N ILE A 220 -6.06 -8.47 2.86
CA ILE A 220 -6.63 -7.11 2.92
C ILE A 220 -5.64 -6.08 3.45
N VAL A 221 -5.69 -4.89 2.87
CA VAL A 221 -5.04 -3.69 3.39
C VAL A 221 -6.04 -2.54 3.41
N ASP A 222 -6.36 -2.06 4.60
CA ASP A 222 -7.38 -1.03 4.80
C ASP A 222 -6.73 0.32 5.06
N LEU A 223 -7.38 1.39 4.59
CA LEU A 223 -6.96 2.77 4.83
C LEU A 223 -8.17 3.70 4.88
N GLN A 224 -7.98 4.88 5.47
CA GLN A 224 -8.98 5.95 5.49
C GLN A 224 -8.37 7.22 4.89
N ILE A 225 -9.09 7.84 3.95
CA ILE A 225 -8.77 9.16 3.41
C ILE A 225 -9.99 10.05 3.66
N ASN A 226 -9.82 11.13 4.43
CA ASN A 226 -10.93 11.94 4.94
C ASN A 226 -11.96 11.07 5.69
N ASN A 227 -13.23 11.09 5.27
CA ASN A 227 -14.30 10.29 5.87
C ASN A 227 -14.60 8.98 5.11
N GLU A 228 -13.81 8.67 4.08
CA GLU A 228 -14.02 7.49 3.23
C GLU A 228 -13.01 6.39 3.55
N ARG A 229 -13.48 5.15 3.61
CA ARG A 229 -12.68 3.96 3.92
C ARG A 229 -12.46 3.15 2.65
N PHE A 230 -11.21 2.76 2.42
CA PHE A 230 -10.81 1.98 1.26
C PHE A 230 -10.17 0.68 1.70
N ARG A 231 -10.27 -0.33 0.85
CA ARG A 231 -9.64 -1.63 1.02
C ARG A 231 -8.99 -2.06 -0.29
N PHE A 232 -7.70 -2.36 -0.23
CA PHE A 232 -7.05 -3.19 -1.23
C PHE A 232 -7.27 -4.66 -0.88
N VAL A 233 -7.92 -5.42 -1.76
CA VAL A 233 -8.09 -6.88 -1.64
C VAL A 233 -7.12 -7.56 -2.60
N LYS A 234 -6.24 -8.42 -2.08
CA LYS A 234 -5.29 -9.18 -2.90
C LYS A 234 -6.03 -10.25 -3.70
N ALA A 235 -6.01 -10.10 -5.02
CA ALA A 235 -6.75 -10.94 -5.96
C ALA A 235 -6.01 -12.21 -6.34
N VAL A 236 -4.68 -12.15 -6.45
CA VAL A 236 -3.79 -13.27 -6.80
C VAL A 236 -2.82 -13.53 -5.65
N THR A 237 -2.84 -14.75 -5.11
CA THR A 237 -1.91 -15.16 -4.06
C THR A 237 -0.58 -15.58 -4.70
N PRO A 238 0.60 -15.06 -4.25
CA PRO A 238 1.88 -15.37 -4.89
C PRO A 238 2.36 -16.82 -4.73
N LEU A 239 1.55 -17.69 -4.13
CA LEU A 239 1.79 -19.14 -4.08
C LEU A 239 1.53 -19.79 -5.45
N MET A 240 0.60 -19.25 -6.23
CA MET A 240 0.25 -19.72 -7.58
C MET A 240 1.11 -19.06 -8.67
N ASN A 241 1.59 -17.83 -8.41
CA ASN A 241 2.51 -17.13 -9.28
C ASN A 241 3.36 -16.15 -8.43
N PRO A 242 4.60 -16.48 -8.04
CA PRO A 242 5.42 -15.61 -7.19
C PRO A 242 5.83 -14.30 -7.90
N ASP A 243 5.77 -14.30 -9.22
CA ASP A 243 6.11 -13.19 -10.11
C ASP A 243 4.90 -12.33 -10.49
N HIS A 244 3.69 -12.63 -9.99
CA HIS A 244 2.49 -11.84 -10.24
C HIS A 244 1.64 -11.65 -8.99
N PHE A 245 1.33 -10.41 -8.65
CA PHE A 245 0.30 -10.10 -7.67
C PHE A 245 -0.59 -8.95 -8.15
N VAL A 246 -1.87 -9.02 -7.78
CA VAL A 246 -2.87 -8.00 -8.09
C VAL A 246 -3.59 -7.66 -6.80
N TYR A 247 -3.82 -6.37 -6.57
CA TYR A 247 -4.74 -5.86 -5.57
C TYR A 247 -5.86 -5.09 -6.26
N GLU A 248 -7.10 -5.34 -5.87
CA GLU A 248 -8.24 -4.54 -6.29
C GLU A 248 -8.58 -3.53 -5.19
N LEU A 249 -8.76 -2.28 -5.57
CA LEU A 249 -9.11 -1.19 -4.66
C LEU A 249 -10.62 -1.00 -4.64
N TYR A 250 -11.18 -1.08 -3.44
CA TYR A 250 -12.61 -0.93 -3.15
C TYR A 250 -12.86 0.27 -2.23
N LEU A 251 -13.94 1.00 -2.49
CA LEU A 251 -14.58 1.89 -1.52
C LEU A 251 -15.52 1.04 -0.65
N LEU A 252 -15.38 1.12 0.67
CA LEU A 252 -16.20 0.33 1.61
C LEU A 252 -17.51 1.05 1.94
N SER A 253 -18.64 0.34 1.88
CA SER A 253 -19.94 0.85 2.38
C SER A 253 -19.88 1.09 3.90
N PRO A 254 -20.70 1.98 4.48
CA PRO A 254 -20.67 2.29 5.92
C PRO A 254 -20.78 1.06 6.83
N GLU A 255 -21.54 0.05 6.43
CA GLU A 255 -21.83 -1.18 7.19
C GLU A 255 -20.67 -2.19 7.13
N GLN A 256 -19.76 -2.05 6.15
CA GLN A 256 -18.61 -2.94 6.02
C GLN A 256 -17.56 -2.59 7.06
N LYS A 257 -17.20 -3.57 7.90
CA LYS A 257 -16.10 -3.41 8.87
C LYS A 257 -14.75 -3.21 8.17
N SER A 258 -13.91 -2.38 8.78
CA SER A 258 -12.57 -2.03 8.34
C SER A 258 -11.57 -2.11 9.50
N LEU A 259 -10.29 -2.38 9.21
CA LEU A 259 -9.22 -2.39 10.21
C LEU A 259 -8.84 -0.97 10.68
N VAL A 260 -9.25 0.07 9.96
CA VAL A 260 -9.11 1.48 10.39
C VAL A 260 -10.30 1.96 11.24
N ASP A 261 -11.33 1.13 11.44
CA ASP A 261 -12.42 1.43 12.37
C ASP A 261 -11.95 1.34 13.84
N ASP A 262 -12.59 2.13 14.70
CA ASP A 262 -12.42 2.09 16.16
C ASP A 262 -10.98 2.23 16.67
N MET A 263 -10.09 2.85 15.88
CA MET A 263 -8.71 3.09 16.29
C MET A 263 -8.66 4.09 17.46
N GLY A 264 -8.26 3.63 18.64
CA GLY A 264 -8.04 4.52 19.78
C GLY A 264 -6.86 5.48 19.54
N SER A 265 -6.65 6.44 20.46
CA SER A 265 -5.62 7.51 20.35
C SER A 265 -4.19 7.04 20.04
N SER A 266 -3.85 5.79 20.37
CA SER A 266 -2.55 5.18 20.02
C SER A 266 -2.46 4.64 18.57
N LEU A 267 -3.50 4.86 17.75
CA LEU A 267 -3.70 4.36 16.38
C LEU A 267 -3.51 2.83 16.27
N LYS A 268 -4.03 2.10 17.26
CA LYS A 268 -4.02 0.63 17.30
C LYS A 268 -5.42 0.12 16.99
N VAL A 269 -5.51 -0.89 16.14
CA VAL A 269 -6.75 -1.64 15.91
C VAL A 269 -7.18 -2.30 17.21
N THR A 270 -8.44 -2.15 17.58
CA THR A 270 -9.03 -2.71 18.80
C THR A 270 -9.14 -4.24 18.71
N LYS A 271 -8.96 -4.93 19.85
CA LYS A 271 -9.08 -6.40 19.92
C LYS A 271 -10.49 -6.92 19.61
N SER A 272 -11.50 -6.04 19.68
CA SER A 272 -12.90 -6.31 19.31
C SER A 272 -13.13 -6.26 17.80
N ASN A 273 -12.19 -5.75 17.01
CA ASN A 273 -12.32 -5.73 15.56
C ASN A 273 -12.25 -7.17 15.00
N SER A 274 -13.38 -7.65 14.48
CA SER A 274 -13.53 -9.05 14.04
C SER A 274 -12.61 -9.45 12.88
N LEU A 275 -12.01 -8.47 12.17
CA LEU A 275 -11.06 -8.75 11.09
C LEU A 275 -9.67 -9.19 11.62
N LEU A 276 -9.33 -8.90 12.88
CA LEU A 276 -8.09 -9.43 13.51
C LEU A 276 -8.21 -10.92 13.88
N GLY A 277 -9.43 -11.46 13.93
CA GLY A 277 -9.72 -12.80 14.44
C GLY A 277 -9.50 -12.97 15.95
N GLY A 278 -9.93 -14.11 16.48
CA GLY A 278 -9.60 -14.51 17.86
C GLY A 278 -8.10 -14.78 18.03
N GLN A 279 -7.56 -14.62 19.24
CA GLN A 279 -6.12 -14.81 19.50
C GLN A 279 -5.60 -16.19 19.06
N LEU A 280 -6.39 -17.25 19.22
CA LEU A 280 -6.04 -18.61 18.78
C LEU A 280 -5.86 -18.73 17.25
N HIS A 281 -6.68 -18.02 16.46
CA HIS A 281 -6.54 -17.95 15.00
C HIS A 281 -5.30 -17.16 14.56
N ASN A 282 -4.62 -16.46 15.47
CA ASN A 282 -3.34 -15.78 15.21
C ASN A 282 -2.10 -16.64 15.51
N PHE A 283 -2.26 -17.90 15.93
CA PHE A 283 -1.16 -18.85 16.06
C PHE A 283 -1.10 -19.81 14.85
N PHE A 284 -2.19 -20.49 14.52
CA PHE A 284 -2.19 -21.49 13.43
C PHE A 284 -2.33 -20.87 12.03
N PRO A 285 -1.52 -21.26 11.03
CA PRO A 285 -1.65 -20.76 9.66
C PRO A 285 -2.88 -21.36 8.97
N LEU A 286 -3.97 -20.61 8.94
CA LEU A 286 -5.16 -20.95 8.14
C LEU A 286 -4.82 -20.88 6.65
N LYS A 287 -5.08 -21.98 5.93
CA LYS A 287 -5.15 -21.97 4.47
C LYS A 287 -6.42 -21.24 4.05
N LEU A 288 -6.31 -19.93 3.79
CA LEU A 288 -7.38 -19.14 3.18
C LEU A 288 -7.74 -19.74 1.82
N GLY A 289 -8.99 -20.17 1.68
CA GLY A 289 -9.52 -20.66 0.41
C GLY A 289 -9.82 -19.51 -0.55
N PRO A 290 -9.84 -19.73 -1.88
CA PRO A 290 -10.28 -18.71 -2.84
C PRO A 290 -11.69 -18.17 -2.53
N SER A 291 -12.56 -19.01 -1.95
CA SER A 291 -13.92 -18.67 -1.52
C SER A 291 -14.02 -17.67 -0.38
N ASP A 292 -12.95 -17.42 0.38
CA ASP A 292 -12.96 -16.41 1.46
C ASP A 292 -12.85 -14.97 0.93
N ARG A 293 -12.36 -14.77 -0.30
CA ARG A 293 -12.11 -13.41 -0.85
C ARG A 293 -13.40 -12.59 -0.99
N SER A 294 -14.53 -13.22 -1.31
CA SER A 294 -15.84 -12.55 -1.47
C SER A 294 -16.32 -11.85 -0.18
N LYS A 295 -15.82 -12.26 0.99
CA LYS A 295 -16.14 -11.63 2.29
C LYS A 295 -15.50 -10.25 2.47
N TYR A 296 -14.50 -9.92 1.64
CA TYR A 296 -13.68 -8.72 1.80
C TYR A 296 -13.91 -7.65 0.72
N VAL A 297 -14.51 -8.01 -0.42
CA VAL A 297 -14.79 -7.08 -1.53
C VAL A 297 -15.98 -6.16 -1.21
N SER A 298 -16.10 -5.07 -1.96
CA SER A 298 -17.29 -4.22 -1.98
C SER A 298 -17.92 -4.21 -3.37
N LEU A 299 -19.15 -3.70 -3.48
CA LEU A 299 -19.78 -3.41 -4.77
C LEU A 299 -19.03 -2.31 -5.54
N HIS A 300 -18.36 -1.40 -4.83
CA HIS A 300 -17.70 -0.23 -5.40
C HIS A 300 -16.20 -0.49 -5.63
N LYS A 301 -15.86 -1.20 -6.72
CA LYS A 301 -14.47 -1.30 -7.20
C LYS A 301 -14.06 0.02 -7.87
N VAL A 302 -13.01 0.66 -7.37
CA VAL A 302 -12.56 2.00 -7.82
C VAL A 302 -11.15 2.02 -8.42
N GLY A 303 -10.41 0.90 -8.35
CA GLY A 303 -9.11 0.77 -9.00
C GLY A 303 -8.48 -0.62 -8.90
N VAL A 304 -7.30 -0.78 -9.48
CA VAL A 304 -6.48 -1.99 -9.49
C VAL A 304 -5.00 -1.61 -9.39
N PHE A 305 -4.22 -2.34 -8.60
CA PHE A 305 -2.77 -2.28 -8.54
C PHE A 305 -2.20 -3.63 -8.97
N GLU A 306 -1.49 -3.65 -10.10
CA GLU A 306 -0.91 -4.85 -10.71
C GLU A 306 0.62 -4.86 -10.65
N TYR A 307 1.16 -6.03 -10.35
CA TYR A 307 2.59 -6.31 -10.39
C TYR A 307 2.91 -7.44 -11.35
N HIS A 308 3.57 -7.12 -12.46
CA HIS A 308 4.06 -8.08 -13.43
C HIS A 308 5.59 -8.18 -13.38
N ARG A 309 6.13 -9.30 -12.87
CA ARG A 309 7.57 -9.62 -12.88
C ARG A 309 7.88 -10.62 -13.99
N SER A 310 7.68 -10.20 -15.24
CA SER A 310 8.09 -11.02 -16.39
C SER A 310 9.61 -11.29 -16.35
N TRP A 311 9.96 -12.57 -16.29
CA TRP A 311 11.26 -13.13 -16.72
C TRP A 311 11.02 -13.93 -18.01
N GLU A 312 10.44 -13.31 -19.04
CA GLU A 312 10.53 -13.87 -20.39
C GLU A 312 11.86 -13.43 -21.01
N MET A 313 12.82 -14.35 -21.14
CA MET A 313 14.20 -14.06 -21.57
C MET A 313 14.33 -13.40 -22.96
N PHE A 314 13.24 -13.31 -23.74
CA PHE A 314 13.25 -12.85 -25.13
C PHE A 314 12.27 -11.72 -25.46
N LYS A 315 11.53 -11.18 -24.47
CA LYS A 315 10.71 -9.98 -24.64
C LYS A 315 11.05 -8.97 -23.56
N GLN A 316 11.43 -7.74 -23.94
CA GLN A 316 11.71 -6.64 -23.02
C GLN A 316 10.44 -6.06 -22.36
N MET A 317 9.62 -6.91 -21.73
CA MET A 317 8.58 -6.45 -20.82
C MET A 317 9.24 -5.92 -19.56
N LYS A 318 9.42 -4.59 -19.55
CA LYS A 318 9.99 -3.85 -18.41
C LYS A 318 9.21 -4.20 -17.15
N LYS A 319 9.90 -4.23 -16.01
CA LYS A 319 9.30 -4.32 -14.65
C LYS A 319 8.46 -3.06 -14.38
N CYS A 320 7.28 -3.02 -14.97
CA CYS A 320 6.28 -1.98 -14.82
C CYS A 320 5.22 -2.50 -13.85
N LEU A 321 5.12 -1.79 -12.74
CA LEU A 321 3.99 -1.86 -11.84
C LEU A 321 2.95 -0.85 -12.35
N VAL A 322 1.68 -1.21 -12.36
CA VAL A 322 0.62 -0.31 -12.85
C VAL A 322 -0.42 -0.14 -11.75
N PHE A 323 -0.75 1.11 -11.43
CA PHE A 323 -1.89 1.42 -10.57
C PHE A 323 -2.91 2.24 -11.37
N SER A 324 -4.05 1.62 -11.67
CA SER A 324 -5.14 2.24 -12.42
C SER A 324 -6.30 2.54 -11.48
N MET A 325 -6.85 3.75 -11.52
CA MET A 325 -8.04 4.11 -10.74
C MET A 325 -8.92 5.13 -11.46
N TYR A 326 -10.21 5.15 -11.13
CA TYR A 326 -11.13 6.17 -11.63
C TYR A 326 -10.88 7.51 -10.91
N THR A 327 -10.80 8.59 -11.69
CA THR A 327 -10.46 9.95 -11.22
C THR A 327 -11.28 11.01 -11.95
N PHE A 328 -11.31 12.24 -11.43
CA PHE A 328 -11.84 13.41 -12.14
C PHE A 328 -10.73 14.19 -12.85
N ALA A 329 -9.71 13.48 -13.36
CA ALA A 329 -8.50 14.07 -13.89
C ALA A 329 -8.80 15.15 -14.94
N ALA A 330 -8.41 16.38 -14.65
CA ALA A 330 -8.60 17.52 -15.52
C ALA A 330 -7.26 17.99 -16.11
N GLY A 331 -7.24 18.22 -17.43
CA GLY A 331 -6.06 18.73 -18.14
C GLY A 331 -5.22 17.63 -18.78
N ASN A 332 -3.88 17.79 -18.76
CA ASN A 332 -2.97 16.89 -19.46
C ASN A 332 -2.57 15.70 -18.57
N PRO A 333 -2.95 14.45 -18.90
CA PRO A 333 -2.68 13.27 -18.07
C PRO A 333 -1.18 12.94 -17.92
N ASP A 334 -0.31 13.47 -18.80
CA ASP A 334 1.14 13.28 -18.71
C ASP A 334 1.82 14.23 -17.72
N SER A 335 1.10 15.27 -17.27
CA SER A 335 1.61 16.27 -16.32
C SER A 335 1.33 15.83 -14.88
N ASN A 336 2.35 15.93 -14.01
CA ASN A 336 2.17 15.71 -12.58
C ASN A 336 1.12 16.66 -11.97
N ASN A 337 0.86 17.82 -12.60
CA ASN A 337 -0.10 18.80 -12.10
C ASN A 337 -1.56 18.36 -12.30
N ALA A 338 -1.84 17.38 -13.18
CA ALA A 338 -3.17 16.81 -13.38
C ALA A 338 -3.49 15.68 -12.38
N VAL A 339 -2.52 15.26 -11.55
CA VAL A 339 -2.73 14.22 -10.55
C VAL A 339 -3.24 14.84 -9.25
N GLU A 340 -4.49 14.54 -8.92
CA GLU A 340 -5.13 14.98 -7.67
C GLU A 340 -4.34 14.54 -6.43
N PHE A 341 -4.43 15.32 -5.35
CA PHE A 341 -3.80 14.98 -4.07
C PHE A 341 -4.30 13.65 -3.49
N ARG A 342 -5.58 13.31 -3.69
CA ARG A 342 -6.16 12.01 -3.32
C ARG A 342 -5.50 10.85 -4.08
N THR A 343 -5.33 11.00 -5.40
CA THR A 343 -4.60 10.04 -6.24
C THR A 343 -3.14 9.92 -5.77
N LEU A 344 -2.48 11.03 -5.43
CA LEU A 344 -1.11 11.02 -4.88
C LEU A 344 -1.00 10.22 -3.58
N ILE A 345 -1.99 10.28 -2.68
CA ILE A 345 -2.05 9.42 -1.49
C ILE A 345 -2.13 7.94 -1.90
N PHE A 346 -3.04 7.57 -2.81
CA PHE A 346 -3.14 6.18 -3.28
C PHE A 346 -1.85 5.69 -3.94
N VAL A 347 -1.16 6.52 -4.72
CA VAL A 347 0.16 6.19 -5.30
C VAL A 347 1.22 5.97 -4.21
N ALA A 348 1.22 6.77 -3.14
CA ALA A 348 2.11 6.54 -2.00
C ALA A 348 1.76 5.24 -1.25
N VAL A 349 0.48 4.88 -1.16
CA VAL A 349 0.01 3.62 -0.58
C VAL A 349 0.40 2.41 -1.44
N THR A 350 0.29 2.47 -2.78
CA THR A 350 0.77 1.38 -3.64
C THR A 350 2.29 1.22 -3.59
N LEU A 351 3.05 2.30 -3.38
CA LEU A 351 4.49 2.24 -3.10
C LEU A 351 4.79 1.56 -1.74
N ILE A 352 3.94 1.73 -0.72
CA ILE A 352 4.00 0.96 0.53
C ILE A 352 3.70 -0.51 0.27
N LEU A 353 2.61 -0.82 -0.45
CA LEU A 353 2.18 -2.20 -0.77
C LEU A 353 3.26 -2.96 -1.56
N GLN A 354 3.84 -2.35 -2.58
CA GLN A 354 4.97 -2.91 -3.33
C GLN A 354 6.12 -3.28 -2.37
N SER A 355 6.48 -2.36 -1.49
CA SER A 355 7.61 -2.54 -0.57
C SER A 355 7.30 -3.57 0.52
N HIS A 356 6.03 -3.72 0.90
CA HIS A 356 5.53 -4.76 1.79
C HIS A 356 5.58 -6.14 1.12
N GLU A 357 5.18 -6.25 -0.15
CA GLU A 357 5.30 -7.49 -0.91
C GLU A 357 6.75 -7.89 -1.14
N ASP A 358 7.64 -6.92 -1.42
CA ASP A 358 9.08 -7.15 -1.49
C ASP A 358 9.63 -7.72 -0.16
N ASP A 359 9.14 -7.24 1.00
CA ASP A 359 9.49 -7.80 2.32
C ASP A 359 9.00 -9.25 2.49
N LEU A 360 7.76 -9.53 2.10
CA LEU A 360 7.17 -10.87 2.20
C LEU A 360 7.87 -11.87 1.27
N GLN A 361 8.25 -11.46 0.06
CA GLN A 361 9.02 -12.28 -0.86
C GLN A 361 10.44 -12.53 -0.33
N GLY A 362 11.13 -11.49 0.14
CA GLY A 362 12.46 -11.61 0.74
C GLY A 362 12.48 -12.51 1.98
N GLY A 363 11.46 -12.41 2.83
CA GLY A 363 11.32 -13.28 4.01
C GLY A 363 11.11 -14.75 3.67
N ARG A 364 10.38 -15.08 2.60
CA ARG A 364 10.21 -16.47 2.12
C ARG A 364 11.51 -17.03 1.55
N ALA A 365 12.25 -16.21 0.80
CA ALA A 365 13.53 -16.60 0.18
C ALA A 365 14.70 -16.74 1.18
N ALA A 366 14.50 -16.39 2.45
CA ALA A 366 15.49 -16.56 3.52
C ALA A 366 15.17 -17.74 4.48
N VAL A 367 14.03 -18.41 4.29
CA VAL A 367 13.59 -19.59 5.06
C VAL A 367 13.76 -20.88 4.26
N ASN A 368 13.79 -20.77 2.93
CA ASN A 368 14.18 -21.83 1.99
C ASN A 368 15.67 -21.76 1.69
#